data_AF-V6IXB9-F1
#
_entry.id   AF-V6IXB9-F1
#
_cell.length_a   1.000
_cell.length_b   1.000
_cell.length_c   1.000
_cell.angle_alpha   90.00
_cell.angle_beta   90.00
_cell.angle_gamma   90.00
#
_symmetry.space_group_name_H-M   'P 1'
#
loop_
_entity.id
_entity.type
_entity.pdbx_description
1 polymer ?
#
loop_
_entity_poly.entity_id
_entity_poly.type
_entity_poly.pdbx_seq_one_letter_code
_entity_poly.pdbx_strand_id
1 'polypeptide(L)'
;MTQTILQGLIAIVNSIANEENDLAKLIGAEATKVNVFVNGNPGFNDVIALNKNVEQTLRTIVKKNLVLETKLQDALEALPSGTPDPALLAALGGVLTSIANEENALGDLINAEANKVIFVATKFPTNLNALTGVNNSVEKTLRTIIKKEIVLETKLQDVLDFIKNHSS
;
A
#
# COMPACT_ATOMS: atom_id res chain seq x y z
N MET A 1 23.52 -0.34 -24.20
CA MET A 1 22.45 0.64 -23.92
C MET A 1 23.03 2.05 -24.05
N THR A 2 22.31 3.01 -24.63
CA THR A 2 22.79 4.41 -24.66
C THR A 2 22.56 5.09 -23.30
N GLN A 3 23.38 6.09 -22.95
CA GLN A 3 23.21 6.83 -21.69
C GLN A 3 21.79 7.42 -21.56
N THR A 4 21.21 7.89 -22.67
CA THR A 4 19.85 8.42 -22.70
C THR A 4 18.80 7.36 -22.34
N ILE A 5 18.94 6.12 -22.82
CA ILE A 5 18.02 5.04 -22.48
C ILE A 5 18.15 4.66 -21.00
N LEU A 6 19.38 4.57 -20.47
CA LEU A 6 19.61 4.29 -19.05
C LEU A 6 18.96 5.35 -18.14
N GLN A 7 19.14 6.63 -18.48
CA GLN A 7 18.50 7.72 -17.73
C GLN A 7 16.97 7.68 -17.83
N GLY A 8 16.42 7.26 -18.98
CA GLY A 8 14.98 7.02 -19.14
C GLY A 8 14.44 5.94 -18.20
N LEU A 9 15.15 4.81 -18.08
CA LEU A 9 14.77 3.72 -17.16
C LEU A 9 14.88 4.15 -15.70
N ILE A 10 15.94 4.86 -15.31
CA ILE A 10 16.09 5.42 -13.96
C ILE A 10 14.96 6.39 -13.64
N ALA A 11 14.55 7.22 -14.60
CA ALA A 11 13.40 8.12 -14.43
C ALA A 11 12.09 7.35 -14.21
N ILE A 12 11.89 6.22 -14.90
CA ILE A 12 10.73 5.34 -14.67
C ILE A 12 10.74 4.79 -13.24
N VAL A 13 11.85 4.21 -12.79
CA VAL A 13 11.98 3.67 -11.41
C VAL A 13 11.68 4.74 -10.36
N ASN A 14 12.23 5.95 -10.53
CA ASN A 14 11.93 7.08 -9.65
C ASN A 14 10.44 7.49 -9.68
N SER A 15 9.82 7.50 -10.87
CA SER A 15 8.40 7.86 -11.00
C SER A 15 7.49 6.84 -10.31
N ILE A 16 7.86 5.55 -10.34
CA ILE A 16 7.15 4.48 -9.64
C ILE A 16 7.22 4.70 -8.13
N ALA A 17 8.42 4.91 -7.59
CA ALA A 17 8.59 5.20 -6.16
C ALA A 17 7.79 6.43 -5.70
N ASN A 18 7.73 7.48 -6.53
CA ASN A 18 6.92 8.67 -6.24
C ASN A 18 5.42 8.39 -6.22
N GLU A 19 4.89 7.67 -7.22
CA GLU A 19 3.48 7.30 -7.27
C GLU A 19 3.09 6.43 -6.07
N GLU A 20 3.95 5.50 -5.68
CA GLU A 20 3.74 4.63 -4.51
C GLU A 20 3.73 5.40 -3.19
N ASN A 21 4.60 6.40 -3.04
CA ASN A 21 4.55 7.31 -1.90
C ASN A 21 3.23 8.07 -1.82
N ASP A 22 2.65 8.45 -2.96
CA ASP A 22 1.33 9.10 -2.99
C ASP A 22 0.19 8.12 -2.71
N LEU A 23 0.33 6.85 -3.11
CA LEU A 23 -0.60 5.79 -2.72
C LEU A 23 -0.52 5.52 -1.21
N ALA A 24 0.67 5.51 -0.60
CA ALA A 24 0.83 5.41 0.85
C ALA A 24 0.09 6.53 1.58
N LYS A 25 0.25 7.78 1.12
CA LYS A 25 -0.49 8.94 1.67
C LYS A 25 -2.00 8.75 1.57
N LEU A 26 -2.50 8.20 0.45
CA LEU A 26 -3.91 7.93 0.28
C LEU A 26 -4.41 6.86 1.27
N ILE A 27 -3.65 5.79 1.49
CA ILE A 27 -3.97 4.77 2.51
C ILE A 27 -4.04 5.42 3.91
N GLY A 28 -3.04 6.21 4.28
CA GLY A 28 -3.02 6.93 5.56
C GLY A 28 -4.16 7.94 5.72
N ALA A 29 -4.57 8.58 4.63
CA ALA A 29 -5.73 9.47 4.61
C ALA A 29 -7.04 8.70 4.83
N GLU A 30 -7.19 7.52 4.23
CA GLU A 30 -8.34 6.63 4.48
C GLU A 30 -8.40 6.17 5.94
N ALA A 31 -7.25 5.82 6.55
CA ALA A 31 -7.16 5.49 7.97
C ALA A 31 -7.60 6.68 8.85
N THR A 32 -7.09 7.88 8.56
CA THR A 32 -7.47 9.11 9.25
C THR A 32 -8.97 9.39 9.11
N LYS A 33 -9.54 9.22 7.91
CA LYS A 33 -10.97 9.39 7.64
C LYS A 33 -11.83 8.47 8.50
N VAL A 34 -11.44 7.20 8.66
CA VAL A 34 -12.13 6.25 9.56
C VAL A 34 -12.10 6.75 11.00
N ASN A 35 -10.92 7.14 11.51
CA ASN A 35 -10.76 7.63 12.88
C ASN A 35 -11.58 8.90 13.16
N VAL A 36 -11.53 9.89 12.27
CA VAL A 36 -12.35 11.11 12.40
C VAL A 36 -13.82 10.76 12.39
N PHE A 37 -14.25 9.86 11.50
CA PHE A 37 -15.65 9.48 11.39
C PHE A 37 -16.16 8.80 12.65
N VAL A 38 -15.44 7.83 13.22
CA VAL A 38 -15.87 7.15 14.46
C VAL A 38 -15.90 8.09 15.67
N ASN A 39 -14.98 9.06 15.73
CA ASN A 39 -14.99 10.11 16.77
C ASN A 39 -16.19 11.05 16.66
N GLY A 40 -16.81 11.14 15.48
CA GLY A 40 -18.08 11.85 15.26
C GLY A 40 -19.32 11.12 15.83
N ASN A 41 -19.13 10.00 16.53
CA ASN A 41 -20.18 9.19 17.13
C ASN A 41 -21.31 8.75 16.16
N PRO A 42 -21.00 8.16 14.99
CA PRO A 42 -21.97 7.82 13.95
C PRO A 42 -22.85 6.62 14.30
N GLY A 43 -23.89 6.37 13.49
CA GLY A 43 -24.65 5.12 13.54
C GLY A 43 -23.84 3.95 12.99
N PHE A 44 -24.08 2.72 13.46
CA PHE A 44 -23.29 1.56 13.02
C PHE A 44 -23.44 1.29 11.51
N ASN A 45 -24.63 1.53 10.93
CA ASN A 45 -24.84 1.36 9.48
C ASN A 45 -23.91 2.28 8.67
N ASP A 46 -23.73 3.52 9.11
CA ASP A 46 -22.85 4.47 8.42
C ASP A 46 -21.38 4.08 8.56
N VAL A 47 -20.99 3.50 9.71
CA VAL A 47 -19.65 2.92 9.91
C VAL A 47 -19.37 1.81 8.90
N ILE A 48 -20.33 0.91 8.68
CA ILE A 48 -20.19 -0.16 7.69
C ILE A 48 -20.14 0.41 6.27
N ALA A 49 -20.98 1.40 5.96
CA ALA A 49 -21.01 2.05 4.65
C ALA A 49 -19.71 2.78 4.32
N LEU A 50 -19.15 3.53 5.28
CA LEU A 50 -17.85 4.18 5.14
C LEU A 50 -16.76 3.14 4.92
N ASN A 51 -16.72 2.08 5.72
CA ASN A 51 -15.66 1.08 5.60
C ASN A 51 -15.71 0.35 4.25
N LYS A 52 -16.91 0.12 3.70
CA LYS A 52 -17.04 -0.44 2.35
C LYS A 52 -16.38 0.48 1.31
N ASN A 53 -16.49 1.80 1.46
CA ASN A 53 -15.80 2.75 0.58
C ASN A 53 -14.29 2.70 0.77
N VAL A 54 -13.81 2.68 2.02
CA VAL A 54 -12.38 2.56 2.35
C VAL A 54 -11.78 1.29 1.72
N GLU A 55 -12.48 0.16 1.86
CA GLU A 55 -12.09 -1.11 1.29
C GLU A 55 -12.07 -1.07 -0.26
N GLN A 56 -13.03 -0.40 -0.89
CA GLN A 56 -13.05 -0.20 -2.35
C GLN A 56 -11.89 0.68 -2.84
N THR A 57 -11.55 1.73 -2.11
CA THR A 57 -10.37 2.55 -2.37
C THR A 57 -9.11 1.69 -2.28
N LEU A 58 -8.95 0.91 -1.20
CA LEU A 58 -7.81 0.03 -1.02
C LEU A 58 -7.71 -1.02 -2.14
N ARG A 59 -8.83 -1.61 -2.59
CA ARG A 59 -8.84 -2.52 -3.75
C ARG A 59 -8.35 -1.84 -5.02
N THR A 60 -8.67 -0.57 -5.21
CA THR A 60 -8.22 0.21 -6.36
C THR A 60 -6.73 0.49 -6.27
N ILE A 61 -6.23 0.83 -5.07
CA ILE A 61 -4.80 1.01 -4.80
C ILE A 61 -4.03 -0.28 -5.05
N VAL A 62 -4.54 -1.45 -4.64
CA VAL A 62 -3.92 -2.76 -4.95
C VAL A 62 -3.81 -2.98 -6.45
N LYS A 63 -4.88 -2.71 -7.22
CA LYS A 63 -4.84 -2.82 -8.69
C LYS A 63 -3.82 -1.88 -9.32
N LYS A 64 -3.66 -0.67 -8.77
CA LYS A 64 -2.64 0.26 -9.25
C LYS A 64 -1.23 -0.22 -8.94
N ASN A 65 -0.97 -0.69 -7.73
CA ASN A 65 0.35 -1.26 -7.41
C ASN A 65 0.68 -2.47 -8.26
N LEU A 66 -0.28 -3.35 -8.60
CA LEU A 66 0.00 -4.45 -9.52
C LEU A 66 0.50 -3.97 -10.89
N VAL A 67 -0.03 -2.85 -11.39
CA VAL A 67 0.45 -2.26 -12.66
C VAL A 67 1.82 -1.62 -12.50
N LEU A 68 2.08 -0.95 -11.37
CA LEU A 68 3.39 -0.36 -11.07
C LEU A 68 4.45 -1.43 -10.90
N GLU A 69 4.08 -2.55 -10.28
CA GLU A 69 4.94 -3.72 -10.11
C GLU A 69 5.40 -4.30 -11.43
N THR A 70 4.46 -4.56 -12.35
CA THR A 70 4.82 -5.03 -13.70
C THR A 70 5.74 -4.03 -14.42
N LYS A 71 5.48 -2.73 -14.30
CA LYS A 71 6.36 -1.70 -14.89
C LYS A 71 7.75 -1.68 -14.26
N LEU A 72 7.84 -1.91 -12.95
CA LEU A 72 9.12 -2.00 -12.25
C LEU A 72 9.89 -3.21 -12.77
N GLN A 73 9.27 -4.38 -12.80
CA GLN A 73 9.86 -5.61 -13.31
C GLN A 73 10.38 -5.41 -14.75
N ASP A 74 9.55 -4.89 -15.66
CA ASP A 74 9.94 -4.59 -17.05
C ASP A 74 11.13 -3.62 -17.11
N ALA A 75 11.15 -2.61 -16.25
CA ALA A 75 12.26 -1.64 -16.19
C ALA A 75 13.55 -2.29 -15.67
N LEU A 76 13.46 -3.15 -14.65
CA LEU A 76 14.59 -3.88 -14.10
C LEU A 76 15.17 -4.87 -15.11
N GLU A 77 14.34 -5.61 -15.83
CA GLU A 77 14.75 -6.55 -16.87
C GLU A 77 15.44 -5.85 -18.06
N ALA A 78 15.04 -4.60 -18.36
CA ALA A 78 15.64 -3.82 -19.43
C ALA A 78 17.02 -3.25 -19.07
N LEU A 79 17.37 -3.15 -17.79
CA LEU A 79 18.64 -2.57 -17.34
C LEU A 79 19.84 -3.46 -17.72
N PRO A 80 21.00 -2.85 -18.05
CA PRO A 80 22.17 -3.60 -18.45
C PRO A 80 22.79 -4.34 -17.27
N SER A 81 23.31 -5.54 -17.52
CA SER A 81 24.14 -6.29 -16.57
C SER A 81 25.46 -5.56 -16.28
N GLY A 82 25.91 -5.57 -15.03
CA GLY A 82 27.16 -4.93 -14.57
C GLY A 82 26.97 -4.15 -13.26
N THR A 83 28.04 -3.52 -12.77
CA THR A 83 27.98 -2.70 -11.56
C THR A 83 26.96 -1.57 -11.73
N PRO A 84 25.95 -1.45 -10.85
CA PRO A 84 24.89 -0.46 -10.96
C PRO A 84 25.43 0.96 -10.92
N ASP A 85 24.92 1.80 -11.81
CA ASP A 85 25.12 3.25 -11.75
C ASP A 85 24.66 3.77 -10.36
N PRO A 86 25.42 4.64 -9.68
CA PRO A 86 25.01 5.22 -8.40
C PRO A 86 23.62 5.85 -8.42
N ALA A 87 23.20 6.46 -9.54
CA ALA A 87 21.86 7.02 -9.71
C ALA A 87 20.78 5.94 -9.79
N LEU A 88 21.09 4.78 -10.36
CA LEU A 88 20.20 3.62 -10.34
C LEU A 88 20.04 3.07 -8.92
N LEU A 89 21.12 2.92 -8.16
CA LEU A 89 21.04 2.50 -6.76
C LEU A 89 20.20 3.46 -5.92
N ALA A 90 20.35 4.77 -6.14
CA ALA A 90 19.52 5.78 -5.49
C ALA A 90 18.02 5.62 -5.83
N ALA A 91 17.70 5.35 -7.09
CA ALA A 91 16.32 5.12 -7.54
C ALA A 91 15.70 3.86 -6.90
N LEU A 92 16.46 2.76 -6.83
CA LEU A 92 16.05 1.53 -6.16
C LEU A 92 15.86 1.74 -4.64
N GLY A 93 16.73 2.53 -4.02
CA GLY A 93 16.55 2.98 -2.62
C GLY A 93 15.27 3.80 -2.43
N GLY A 94 14.86 4.56 -3.44
CA GLY A 94 13.56 5.23 -3.48
C GLY A 94 12.39 4.24 -3.44
N VAL A 95 12.45 3.15 -4.22
CA VAL A 95 11.43 2.08 -4.20
C VAL A 95 11.38 1.35 -2.85
N LEU A 96 12.53 1.06 -2.24
CA LEU A 96 12.56 0.47 -0.89
C LEU A 96 11.91 1.39 0.15
N THR A 97 12.13 2.70 0.00
CA THR A 97 11.52 3.71 0.86
C THR A 97 10.01 3.81 0.63
N SER A 98 9.53 3.73 -0.62
CA SER A 98 8.09 3.73 -0.90
C SER A 98 7.40 2.49 -0.33
N ILE A 99 8.01 1.31 -0.43
CA ILE A 99 7.53 0.09 0.23
C ILE A 99 7.36 0.34 1.73
N ALA A 100 8.40 0.82 2.42
CA ALA A 100 8.34 1.10 3.85
C ALA A 100 7.23 2.13 4.22
N ASN A 101 6.99 3.12 3.37
CA ASN A 101 5.92 4.09 3.58
C ASN A 101 4.53 3.46 3.41
N GLU A 102 4.36 2.58 2.42
CA GLU A 102 3.12 1.82 2.23
C GLU A 102 2.84 0.88 3.41
N GLU A 103 3.85 0.17 3.92
CA GLU A 103 3.76 -0.67 5.13
C GLU A 103 3.28 0.12 6.35
N ASN A 104 3.88 1.29 6.61
CA ASN A 104 3.46 2.16 7.71
C ASN A 104 2.01 2.62 7.56
N ALA A 105 1.61 3.01 6.35
CA ALA A 105 0.24 3.45 6.07
C ALA A 105 -0.78 2.31 6.22
N LEU A 106 -0.42 1.07 5.86
CA LEU A 106 -1.25 -0.10 6.11
C LEU A 106 -1.39 -0.38 7.62
N GLY A 107 -0.32 -0.21 8.39
CA GLY A 107 -0.35 -0.26 9.86
C GLY A 107 -1.34 0.74 10.46
N ASP A 108 -1.31 1.99 9.98
CA ASP A 108 -2.27 3.02 10.38
C ASP A 108 -3.71 2.64 10.05
N LEU A 109 -3.94 2.05 8.87
CA LEU A 109 -5.26 1.57 8.48
C LEU A 109 -5.73 0.42 9.38
N ILE A 110 -4.88 -0.56 9.70
CA ILE A 110 -5.20 -1.64 10.64
C ILE A 110 -5.57 -1.07 12.02
N ASN A 111 -4.83 -0.07 12.50
CA ASN A 111 -5.14 0.60 13.75
C ASN A 111 -6.51 1.32 13.69
N ALA A 112 -6.83 1.98 12.57
CA ALA A 112 -8.15 2.59 12.37
C ALA A 112 -9.27 1.54 12.34
N GLU A 113 -9.03 0.37 11.74
CA GLU A 113 -9.96 -0.76 11.78
C GLU A 113 -10.19 -1.25 13.21
N ALA A 114 -9.16 -1.28 14.05
CA ALA A 114 -9.27 -1.64 15.47
C ALA A 114 -10.11 -0.61 16.25
N ASN A 115 -9.85 0.69 16.06
CA ASN A 115 -10.64 1.76 16.68
C ASN A 115 -12.13 1.67 16.33
N LYS A 116 -12.43 1.31 15.09
CA LYS A 116 -13.80 1.08 14.63
C LYS A 116 -14.48 -0.10 15.34
N VAL A 117 -13.76 -1.21 15.56
CA VAL A 117 -14.28 -2.35 16.34
C VAL A 117 -14.56 -1.93 17.78
N ILE A 118 -13.61 -1.25 18.42
CA ILE A 118 -13.76 -0.74 19.80
C ILE A 118 -14.99 0.18 19.88
N PHE A 119 -15.11 1.14 18.96
CA PHE A 119 -16.24 2.06 18.91
C PHE A 119 -17.59 1.32 18.84
N VAL A 120 -17.74 0.37 17.92
CA VAL A 120 -18.99 -0.38 17.76
C VAL A 120 -19.28 -1.24 18.99
N ALA A 121 -18.26 -1.90 19.55
CA ALA A 121 -18.40 -2.73 20.75
C ALA A 121 -18.82 -1.93 21.98
N THR A 122 -18.26 -0.72 22.15
CA THR A 122 -18.60 0.16 23.27
C THR A 122 -19.99 0.79 23.11
N LYS A 123 -20.33 1.24 21.89
CA LYS A 123 -21.59 1.95 21.64
C LYS A 123 -22.81 1.02 21.49
N PHE A 124 -22.60 -0.19 20.97
CA PHE A 124 -23.68 -1.14 20.67
C PHE A 124 -23.41 -2.53 21.29
N PRO A 125 -23.15 -2.62 22.61
CA PRO A 125 -22.58 -3.82 23.25
C PRO A 125 -23.49 -5.06 23.22
N THR A 126 -24.80 -4.89 23.09
CA THR A 126 -25.79 -5.99 23.04
C THR A 126 -26.37 -6.20 21.65
N ASN A 127 -25.96 -5.40 20.65
CA ASN A 127 -26.46 -5.51 19.29
C ASN A 127 -25.58 -6.49 18.49
N LEU A 128 -25.98 -7.76 18.47
CA LEU A 128 -25.26 -8.81 17.75
C LEU A 128 -25.05 -8.49 16.27
N ASN A 129 -26.02 -7.83 15.61
CA ASN A 129 -25.91 -7.45 14.21
C ASN A 129 -24.83 -6.38 13.99
N ALA A 130 -24.70 -5.42 14.91
CA ALA A 130 -23.65 -4.41 14.85
C ALA A 130 -22.26 -5.05 15.09
N LEU A 131 -22.13 -5.90 16.11
CA LEU A 131 -20.87 -6.57 16.46
C LEU A 131 -20.36 -7.51 15.37
N THR A 132 -21.23 -8.35 14.82
CA THR A 132 -20.87 -9.25 13.70
C THR A 132 -20.68 -8.46 12.40
N GLY A 133 -21.48 -7.41 12.19
CA GLY A 133 -21.37 -6.53 11.03
C GLY A 133 -20.02 -5.82 10.95
N VAL A 134 -19.52 -5.25 12.06
CA VAL A 134 -18.21 -4.60 12.07
C VAL A 134 -17.07 -5.60 11.86
N ASN A 135 -17.16 -6.79 12.46
CA ASN A 135 -16.15 -7.84 12.26
C ASN A 135 -16.07 -8.27 10.79
N ASN A 136 -17.22 -8.55 10.15
CA ASN A 136 -17.27 -8.91 8.74
C ASN A 136 -16.74 -7.79 7.83
N SER A 137 -16.91 -6.54 8.25
CA SER A 137 -16.42 -5.37 7.53
C SER A 137 -14.89 -5.27 7.63
N VAL A 138 -14.34 -5.42 8.83
CA VAL A 138 -12.88 -5.44 9.07
C VAL A 138 -12.20 -6.61 8.36
N GLU A 139 -12.80 -7.80 8.40
CA GLU A 139 -12.27 -8.98 7.70
C GLU A 139 -12.10 -8.71 6.19
N LYS A 140 -13.04 -8.00 5.56
CA LYS A 140 -12.93 -7.64 4.14
C LYS A 140 -11.79 -6.66 3.87
N THR A 141 -11.60 -5.67 4.75
CA THR A 141 -10.46 -4.75 4.69
C THR A 141 -9.15 -5.55 4.80
N LEU A 142 -9.02 -6.40 5.83
CA LEU A 142 -7.83 -7.22 6.07
C LEU A 142 -7.51 -8.16 4.91
N ARG A 143 -8.52 -8.79 4.29
CA ARG A 143 -8.32 -9.59 3.07
C ARG A 143 -7.77 -8.78 1.90
N THR A 144 -8.05 -7.48 1.85
CA THR A 144 -7.50 -6.58 0.82
C THR A 144 -6.11 -6.10 1.20
N ILE A 145 -5.84 -5.84 2.49
CA ILE A 145 -4.51 -5.57 3.01
C ILE A 145 -3.57 -6.75 2.72
N ILE A 146 -3.95 -7.99 2.99
CA ILE A 146 -3.14 -9.17 2.66
C ILE A 146 -2.77 -9.22 1.17
N LYS A 147 -3.70 -8.84 0.27
CA LYS A 147 -3.37 -8.76 -1.16
C LYS A 147 -2.37 -7.66 -1.47
N LYS A 148 -2.40 -6.57 -0.72
CA LYS A 148 -1.44 -5.48 -0.83
C LYS A 148 -0.05 -5.94 -0.36
N GLU A 149 0.02 -6.59 0.78
CA GLU A 149 1.24 -7.19 1.36
C GLU A 149 1.94 -8.12 0.35
N ILE A 150 1.19 -9.02 -0.30
CA ILE A 150 1.75 -9.92 -1.33
C ILE A 150 2.41 -9.13 -2.48
N VAL A 151 1.82 -8.01 -2.89
CA VAL A 151 2.40 -7.16 -3.95
C VAL A 151 3.64 -6.44 -3.45
N LEU A 152 3.65 -5.95 -2.21
CA LEU A 152 4.82 -5.31 -1.60
C LEU A 152 5.97 -6.30 -1.41
N GLU A 153 5.68 -7.53 -1.01
CA GLU A 153 6.67 -8.61 -0.87
C GLU A 153 7.31 -8.94 -2.23
N THR A 154 6.50 -9.09 -3.28
CA THR A 154 7.01 -9.36 -4.64
C THR A 154 7.98 -8.27 -5.08
N LYS A 155 7.60 -7.01 -4.86
CA LYS A 155 8.41 -5.83 -5.22
C LYS A 155 9.73 -5.78 -4.50
N LEU A 156 9.67 -6.05 -3.19
CA LEU A 156 10.84 -6.10 -2.36
C LEU A 156 11.82 -7.14 -2.92
N GLN A 157 11.34 -8.32 -3.29
CA GLN A 157 12.20 -9.35 -3.84
C GLN A 157 12.78 -8.97 -5.20
N ASP A 158 11.99 -8.41 -6.11
CA ASP A 158 12.48 -7.97 -7.42
C ASP A 158 13.63 -6.96 -7.27
N VAL A 159 13.47 -5.97 -6.38
CA VAL A 159 14.52 -4.98 -6.10
C VAL A 159 15.75 -5.61 -5.44
N LEU A 160 15.55 -6.46 -4.43
CA LEU A 160 16.65 -7.10 -3.72
C LEU A 160 17.44 -8.04 -4.62
N ASP A 161 16.77 -8.83 -5.45
CA ASP A 161 17.40 -9.78 -6.35
C ASP A 161 18.14 -9.05 -7.48
N PHE A 162 17.58 -7.94 -7.98
CA PHE A 162 18.31 -7.07 -8.89
C PHE A 162 19.62 -6.57 -8.27
N ILE A 163 19.58 -6.02 -7.04
CA ILE A 163 20.78 -5.51 -6.35
C ILE A 163 21.80 -6.63 -6.12
N LYS A 164 21.38 -7.79 -5.60
CA LYS A 164 22.28 -8.92 -5.33
C LYS A 164 23.01 -9.38 -6.58
N ASN A 165 22.29 -9.49 -7.70
CA ASN A 165 22.84 -10.00 -8.96
C ASN A 165 23.79 -9.02 -9.66
N HIS A 166 23.82 -7.75 -9.23
CA HIS A 166 24.61 -6.70 -9.87
C HIS A 166 25.69 -6.09 -8.94
N SER A 167 25.71 -6.42 -7.65
CA SER A 167 26.68 -5.87 -6.69
C SER A 167 28.07 -6.55 -6.71
N SER A 168 28.50 -7.11 -7.86
CA SER A 168 29.83 -7.73 -8.03
C SER A 168 30.88 -6.74 -8.53
#